data_AF-A0A376KMG9-F1
#
_entry.id   AF-A0A376KMG9-F1
#
_cell.length_a   1.000
_cell.length_b   1.000
_cell.length_c   1.000
_cell.angle_alpha   90.00
_cell.angle_beta   90.00
_cell.angle_gamma   90.00
#
_symmetry.space_group_name_H-M   'P 1'
#
loop_
_entity.id
_entity.type
_entity.pdbx_description
1 polymer ?
#
loop_
_entity_poly.entity_id
_entity_poly.type
_entity_poly.pdbx_seq_one_letter_code
_entity_poly.pdbx_strand_id
1 'polypeptide(L)'
;MEAREATATGESCMRVDAIAKVTGRARYTDDYVMAGMCYAKYVRSPIAHGYAVSINDEQARSLPGVLAIFTWEDVPDIPFATAGHAWTLDENKRDTADRALLTRHVRHHGDAVAIVVARDELTAEKAAQLVSIEWQELPVITTPEAALAEDAAPIHNGGNLLKQSTMSTGNVQQNNRCRRLPGTGALSDPRYSTLSHGKRNIAGVDGG
;
A
#
# COMPACT_ATOMS: atom_id res chain seq x y z
N MET A 1 -50.37 12.94 -18.71
CA MET A 1 -49.59 12.89 -17.46
C MET A 1 -48.23 13.46 -17.83
N GLU A 2 -48.05 14.74 -17.56
CA GLU A 2 -46.87 15.50 -17.99
C GLU A 2 -45.63 15.00 -17.25
N ALA A 3 -44.59 14.68 -18.03
CA ALA A 3 -43.28 14.36 -17.49
C ALA A 3 -42.72 15.64 -16.86
N ARG A 4 -42.76 15.71 -15.53
CA ARG A 4 -42.04 16.74 -14.79
C ARG A 4 -40.56 16.54 -15.05
N GLU A 5 -39.91 17.58 -15.56
CA GLU A 5 -38.46 17.68 -15.68
C GLU A 5 -37.89 17.53 -14.26
N ALA A 6 -37.31 16.38 -13.95
CA ALA A 6 -36.77 16.11 -12.64
C ALA A 6 -35.51 16.94 -12.45
N THR A 7 -35.60 18.00 -11.64
CA THR A 7 -34.45 18.74 -11.16
C THR A 7 -33.64 17.79 -10.28
N ALA A 8 -32.60 17.17 -10.83
CA ALA A 8 -31.87 16.03 -10.25
C ALA A 8 -31.16 16.28 -8.90
N THR A 9 -31.33 17.45 -8.29
CA THR A 9 -30.70 17.85 -7.03
C THR A 9 -31.64 17.62 -5.84
N GLY A 10 -31.27 16.70 -4.95
CA GLY A 10 -31.96 16.47 -3.67
C GLY A 10 -33.03 15.37 -3.69
N GLU A 11 -33.38 14.83 -4.85
CA GLU A 11 -34.32 13.72 -4.98
C GLU A 11 -33.62 12.35 -4.92
N SER A 12 -34.30 11.36 -4.35
CA SER A 12 -33.85 9.96 -4.35
C SER A 12 -34.04 9.38 -5.75
N CYS A 13 -33.00 9.49 -6.59
CA CYS A 13 -32.98 8.96 -7.94
C CYS A 13 -32.21 7.63 -8.03
N MET A 14 -32.57 6.80 -9.00
CA MET A 14 -31.83 5.57 -9.26
C MET A 14 -30.43 5.90 -9.77
N ARG A 15 -29.41 5.34 -9.10
CA ARG A 15 -28.02 5.44 -9.55
C ARG A 15 -27.85 4.82 -10.93
N VAL A 16 -27.11 5.49 -11.81
CA VAL A 16 -26.85 5.06 -13.19
C VAL A 16 -26.22 3.66 -13.28
N ASP A 17 -25.44 3.26 -12.27
CA ASP A 17 -24.76 1.97 -12.21
C ASP A 17 -25.52 0.91 -11.40
N ALA A 18 -26.70 1.24 -10.85
CA ALA A 18 -27.45 0.36 -9.96
C ALA A 18 -27.89 -0.94 -10.65
N ILE A 19 -28.50 -0.83 -11.84
CA ILE A 19 -28.99 -1.99 -12.61
C ILE A 19 -27.84 -2.95 -12.93
N ALA A 20 -26.70 -2.44 -13.37
CA ALA A 20 -25.56 -3.28 -13.73
C ALA A 20 -25.02 -4.05 -12.51
N LYS A 21 -24.96 -3.42 -11.33
CA LYS A 21 -24.49 -4.06 -10.10
C LYS A 21 -25.44 -5.13 -9.57
N VAL A 22 -26.74 -4.85 -9.53
CA VAL A 22 -27.72 -5.82 -9.00
C VAL A 22 -27.98 -7.00 -9.95
N THR A 23 -27.68 -6.83 -11.24
CA THR A 23 -27.81 -7.91 -12.25
C THR A 23 -26.51 -8.69 -12.49
N GLY A 24 -25.42 -8.35 -11.80
CA GLY A 24 -24.10 -8.96 -12.03
C GLY A 24 -23.49 -8.64 -13.40
N ARG A 25 -24.01 -7.63 -14.10
CA ARG A 25 -23.47 -7.17 -15.39
C ARG A 25 -22.30 -6.20 -15.24
N ALA A 26 -22.17 -5.56 -14.07
CA ALA A 26 -21.02 -4.73 -13.75
C ALA A 26 -19.78 -5.63 -13.62
N ARG A 27 -18.80 -5.42 -14.51
CA ARG A 27 -17.52 -6.12 -14.46
C ARG A 27 -16.53 -5.34 -13.62
N TYR A 28 -15.91 -6.03 -12.68
CA TYR A 28 -14.78 -5.58 -11.90
C TYR A 28 -13.48 -6.11 -12.53
N THR A 29 -12.34 -5.62 -12.08
CA THR A 29 -11.03 -6.01 -12.62
C THR A 29 -10.84 -7.52 -12.66
N ASP A 30 -11.38 -8.24 -11.69
CA ASP A 30 -11.29 -9.70 -11.56
C ASP A 30 -12.10 -10.48 -12.59
N ASP A 31 -13.10 -9.84 -13.20
CA ASP A 31 -13.99 -10.49 -14.17
C ASP A 31 -13.42 -10.49 -15.59
N TYR A 32 -12.29 -9.80 -15.81
CA TYR A 32 -11.64 -9.73 -17.11
C TYR A 32 -10.67 -10.91 -17.30
N VAL A 33 -10.88 -11.66 -18.39
CA VAL A 33 -9.99 -12.72 -18.85
C VAL A 33 -9.58 -12.41 -20.29
N MET A 34 -8.28 -12.44 -20.57
CA MET A 34 -7.72 -12.21 -21.90
C MET A 34 -6.92 -13.43 -22.36
N ALA A 35 -6.93 -13.70 -23.66
CA ALA A 35 -6.12 -14.78 -24.23
C ALA A 35 -4.63 -14.48 -23.99
N GLY A 36 -3.89 -15.45 -23.45
CA GLY A 36 -2.48 -15.29 -23.10
C GLY A 36 -2.22 -14.56 -21.78
N MET A 37 -3.25 -14.25 -20.99
CA MET A 37 -3.09 -13.66 -19.66
C MET A 37 -2.24 -14.56 -18.77
N CYS A 38 -1.30 -13.94 -18.06
CA CYS A 38 -0.48 -14.58 -17.04
C CYS A 38 -0.86 -14.07 -15.65
N TYR A 39 -0.55 -14.84 -14.62
CA TYR A 39 -0.85 -14.55 -13.24
C TYR A 39 0.43 -14.22 -12.49
N ALA A 40 0.45 -13.07 -11.83
CA ALA A 40 1.55 -12.64 -10.98
C ALA A 40 1.17 -12.74 -9.51
N LYS A 41 2.04 -13.31 -8.68
CA LYS A 41 1.89 -13.39 -7.22
C LYS A 41 3.13 -12.82 -6.55
N TYR A 42 2.90 -11.96 -5.55
CA TYR A 42 3.97 -11.39 -4.74
C TYR A 42 4.42 -12.39 -3.68
N VAL A 43 5.73 -12.57 -3.55
CA VAL A 43 6.37 -13.19 -2.40
C VAL A 43 6.55 -12.10 -1.34
N ARG A 44 5.87 -12.27 -0.22
CA ARG A 44 5.78 -11.26 0.84
C ARG A 44 6.58 -11.65 2.06
N SER A 45 7.16 -10.66 2.71
CA SER A 45 7.90 -10.84 3.96
C SER A 45 7.00 -11.31 5.11
N PRO A 46 7.40 -12.37 5.84
CA PRO A 46 6.77 -12.76 7.11
C PRO A 46 7.31 -11.97 8.31
N ILE A 47 8.45 -11.27 8.18
CA ILE A 47 9.05 -10.47 9.24
C ILE A 47 8.57 -9.02 9.18
N ALA A 48 8.56 -8.34 10.33
CA ALA A 48 8.12 -6.95 10.42
C ALA A 48 9.22 -5.94 10.08
N HIS A 49 10.49 -6.23 10.38
CA HIS A 49 11.61 -5.35 10.08
C HIS A 49 12.88 -6.17 9.90
N GLY A 50 13.61 -5.93 8.81
CA GLY A 50 14.86 -6.64 8.54
C GLY A 50 15.29 -6.59 7.09
N TYR A 51 16.33 -7.35 6.76
CA TYR A 51 16.86 -7.46 5.40
C TYR A 51 16.66 -8.86 4.84
N ALA A 52 16.29 -8.94 3.56
CA ALA A 52 16.48 -10.14 2.77
C ALA A 52 17.98 -10.27 2.44
N VAL A 53 18.61 -11.34 2.94
CA VAL A 53 20.04 -11.61 2.77
C VAL A 53 20.28 -12.30 1.43
N SER A 54 19.49 -13.33 1.14
CA SER A 54 19.54 -14.12 -0.09
C SER A 54 18.16 -14.66 -0.45
N ILE A 55 17.93 -14.94 -1.74
CA ILE A 55 16.74 -15.64 -2.24
C ILE A 55 17.22 -16.91 -2.96
N ASN A 56 16.56 -18.02 -2.67
CA ASN A 56 16.61 -19.23 -3.48
C ASN A 56 15.24 -19.48 -4.14
N ASP A 57 15.20 -19.40 -5.46
CA ASP A 57 14.00 -19.61 -6.27
C ASP A 57 14.12 -20.80 -7.23
N GLU A 58 15.13 -21.67 -7.08
CA GLU A 58 15.40 -22.81 -7.97
C GLU A 58 14.21 -23.76 -8.06
N GLN A 59 13.62 -24.10 -6.91
CA GLN A 59 12.44 -24.97 -6.84
C GLN A 59 11.23 -24.33 -7.51
N ALA A 60 11.03 -23.03 -7.31
CA ALA A 60 9.93 -22.29 -7.93
C ALA A 60 10.10 -22.21 -9.46
N ARG A 61 11.32 -21.97 -9.97
CA ARG A 61 11.62 -21.97 -11.42
C ARG A 61 11.45 -23.34 -12.06
N SER A 62 11.65 -24.42 -11.31
CA SER A 62 11.51 -25.79 -11.82
C SER A 62 10.05 -26.21 -12.04
N LEU A 63 9.07 -25.48 -11.49
CA LEU A 63 7.65 -25.83 -11.65
C LEU A 63 7.18 -25.59 -13.08
N PRO A 64 6.55 -26.60 -13.73
CA PRO A 64 5.94 -26.42 -15.04
C PRO A 64 4.86 -25.34 -14.99
N GLY A 65 4.95 -24.34 -15.88
CA GLY A 65 3.99 -23.24 -15.97
C GLY A 65 4.48 -21.91 -15.41
N VAL A 66 5.57 -21.90 -14.63
CA VAL A 66 6.27 -20.66 -14.25
C VAL A 66 6.99 -20.09 -15.46
N LEU A 67 6.83 -18.79 -15.67
CA LEU A 67 7.40 -18.06 -16.81
C LEU A 67 8.60 -17.21 -16.40
N ALA A 68 8.48 -16.52 -15.26
CA ALA A 68 9.51 -15.63 -14.74
C ALA A 68 9.37 -15.46 -13.23
N ILE A 69 10.49 -15.19 -12.58
CA ILE A 69 10.56 -14.73 -11.20
C ILE A 69 11.45 -13.50 -11.19
N PHE A 70 10.93 -12.42 -10.62
CA PHE A 70 11.60 -11.13 -10.47
C PHE A 70 11.86 -10.84 -9.00
N THR A 71 13.04 -10.34 -8.72
CA THR A 71 13.52 -9.96 -7.38
C THR A 71 13.78 -8.45 -7.32
N TRP A 72 14.28 -7.96 -6.18
CA TRP A 72 14.70 -6.56 -6.05
C TRP A 72 15.82 -6.17 -7.02
N GLU A 73 16.59 -7.12 -7.56
CA GLU A 73 17.69 -6.85 -8.50
C GLU A 73 17.19 -6.60 -9.93
N ASP A 74 16.00 -7.10 -10.26
CA ASP A 74 15.42 -7.01 -11.60
C ASP A 74 14.61 -5.73 -11.81
N VAL A 75 14.40 -4.94 -10.76
CA VAL A 75 13.59 -3.71 -10.80
C VAL A 75 14.44 -2.47 -10.53
N PRO A 76 14.16 -1.33 -11.20
CA PRO A 76 14.85 -0.09 -10.89
C PRO A 76 14.62 0.32 -9.43
N ASP A 77 15.68 0.80 -8.77
CA ASP A 77 15.61 1.35 -7.41
C ASP A 77 15.03 2.78 -7.42
N ILE A 78 13.75 2.86 -7.80
CA ILE A 78 12.97 4.10 -7.86
C ILE A 78 11.85 4.00 -6.82
N PRO A 79 11.93 4.77 -5.72
CA PRO A 79 10.88 4.77 -4.72
C PRO A 79 9.63 5.49 -5.24
N PHE A 80 8.46 5.06 -4.78
CA PHE A 80 7.18 5.68 -5.06
C PHE A 80 6.39 5.90 -3.76
N ALA A 81 5.45 6.84 -3.81
CA ALA A 81 4.60 7.17 -2.69
C ALA A 81 3.33 6.30 -2.64
N THR A 82 2.98 5.79 -1.46
CA THR A 82 1.77 4.98 -1.25
C THR A 82 0.58 5.72 -0.64
N ALA A 83 0.77 6.95 -0.15
CA ALA A 83 -0.25 7.66 0.62
C ALA A 83 -1.46 8.13 -0.22
N GLY A 84 -1.40 8.03 -1.55
CA GLY A 84 -2.56 8.14 -2.43
C GLY A 84 -3.21 9.52 -2.45
N HIS A 85 -2.51 10.57 -1.99
CA HIS A 85 -3.00 11.93 -2.13
C HIS A 85 -2.92 12.37 -3.59
N ALA A 86 -3.77 13.33 -3.94
CA ALA A 86 -3.74 13.91 -5.28
C ALA A 86 -2.36 14.52 -5.55
N TRP A 87 -1.83 14.26 -6.76
CA TRP A 87 -0.55 14.82 -7.18
C TRP A 87 -0.59 16.35 -7.08
N THR A 88 0.38 16.91 -6.38
CA THR A 88 0.47 18.36 -6.12
C THR A 88 1.77 18.92 -6.68
N LEU A 89 1.71 20.14 -7.22
CA LEU A 89 2.89 20.85 -7.69
C LEU A 89 3.77 21.34 -6.54
N ASP A 90 3.18 21.62 -5.37
CA ASP A 90 3.89 22.03 -4.15
C ASP A 90 4.64 20.85 -3.54
N GLU A 91 5.97 20.86 -3.65
CA GLU A 91 6.86 19.78 -3.18
C GLU A 91 6.69 19.49 -1.68
N ASN A 92 6.40 20.50 -0.87
CA ASN A 92 6.21 20.34 0.58
C ASN A 92 4.92 19.59 0.93
N LYS A 93 4.01 19.46 -0.04
CA LYS A 93 2.73 18.73 0.09
C LYS A 93 2.72 17.42 -0.68
N ARG A 94 3.79 17.08 -1.40
CA ARG A 94 3.90 15.78 -2.04
C ARG A 94 4.09 14.71 -0.99
N ASP A 95 3.54 13.53 -1.29
CA ASP A 95 3.76 12.35 -0.48
C ASP A 95 5.21 11.92 -0.58
N THR A 96 5.78 11.50 0.55
CA THR A 96 7.15 10.96 0.58
C THR A 96 7.18 9.64 -0.18
N ALA A 97 8.07 9.56 -1.17
CA ALA A 97 8.36 8.34 -1.88
C ALA A 97 9.38 7.52 -1.09
N ASP A 98 8.89 6.55 -0.33
CA ASP A 98 9.67 5.78 0.65
C ASP A 98 9.65 4.28 0.41
N ARG A 99 8.93 3.84 -0.63
CA ARG A 99 8.70 2.43 -0.94
C ARG A 99 9.21 2.05 -2.33
N ALA A 100 9.98 0.97 -2.40
CA ALA A 100 10.37 0.34 -3.66
C ALA A 100 9.31 -0.66 -4.14
N LEU A 101 9.30 -0.99 -5.43
CA LEU A 101 8.39 -1.98 -6.00
C LEU A 101 8.64 -3.37 -5.41
N LEU A 102 9.91 -3.78 -5.39
CA LEU A 102 10.43 -4.93 -4.67
C LEU A 102 11.59 -4.45 -3.82
N THR A 103 11.58 -4.80 -2.53
CA THR A 103 12.53 -4.27 -1.56
C THR A 103 13.40 -5.36 -0.96
N ARG A 104 14.68 -5.06 -0.79
CA ARG A 104 15.59 -5.85 0.06
C ARG A 104 15.42 -5.51 1.54
N HIS A 105 15.12 -4.26 1.87
CA HIS A 105 14.87 -3.79 3.22
C HIS A 105 13.38 -3.84 3.52
N VAL A 106 12.97 -4.80 4.34
CA VAL A 106 11.60 -4.94 4.83
C VAL A 106 11.40 -4.02 6.02
N ARG A 107 10.35 -3.21 5.96
CA ARG A 107 9.98 -2.24 7.01
C ARG A 107 8.63 -2.55 7.65
N HIS A 108 7.84 -3.44 7.04
CA HIS A 108 6.63 -3.96 7.66
C HIS A 108 6.32 -5.39 7.21
N HIS A 109 5.50 -6.09 8.01
CA HIS A 109 4.98 -7.39 7.63
C HIS A 109 4.18 -7.28 6.32
N GLY A 110 4.45 -8.17 5.35
CA GLY A 110 3.77 -8.18 4.06
C GLY A 110 4.44 -7.34 2.96
N ASP A 111 5.61 -6.77 3.20
CA ASP A 111 6.42 -6.12 2.17
C ASP A 111 6.74 -7.07 1.02
N ALA A 112 6.74 -6.54 -0.21
CA ALA A 112 6.97 -7.32 -1.42
C ALA A 112 8.46 -7.41 -1.72
N VAL A 113 8.98 -8.65 -1.82
CA VAL A 113 10.41 -8.91 -2.03
C VAL A 113 10.69 -9.55 -3.39
N ALA A 114 9.77 -10.38 -3.87
CA ALA A 114 9.83 -10.96 -5.21
C ALA A 114 8.44 -11.08 -5.83
N ILE A 115 8.38 -11.29 -7.15
CA ILE A 115 7.17 -11.59 -7.91
C ILE A 115 7.40 -12.86 -8.71
N VAL A 116 6.44 -13.78 -8.63
CA VAL A 116 6.39 -14.96 -9.50
C VAL A 116 5.31 -14.76 -10.55
N VAL A 117 5.63 -15.03 -11.81
CA VAL A 117 4.72 -14.97 -12.95
C VAL A 117 4.55 -16.37 -13.53
N ALA A 118 3.31 -16.85 -13.63
CA ALA A 118 2.97 -18.15 -14.20
C ALA A 118 1.78 -18.06 -15.16
N ARG A 119 1.54 -19.13 -15.93
CA ARG A 119 0.40 -19.22 -16.87
C ARG A 119 -0.96 -19.38 -16.16
N ASP A 120 -0.96 -19.86 -14.93
CA ASP A 120 -2.15 -20.14 -14.14
C ASP A 120 -1.99 -19.68 -12.69
N GLU A 121 -3.12 -19.31 -12.07
CA GLU A 121 -3.12 -18.74 -10.72
C GLU A 121 -2.60 -19.71 -9.66
N LEU A 122 -2.96 -20.98 -9.76
CA LEU A 122 -2.57 -22.01 -8.79
C LEU A 122 -1.07 -22.29 -8.83
N THR A 123 -0.46 -22.34 -10.02
CA THR A 123 0.98 -22.50 -10.18
C THR A 123 1.71 -21.26 -9.69
N ALA A 124 1.21 -20.05 -9.97
CA ALA A 124 1.81 -18.82 -9.42
C ALA A 124 1.81 -18.83 -7.88
N GLU A 125 0.72 -19.27 -7.26
CA GLU A 125 0.61 -19.37 -5.80
C GLU A 125 1.54 -20.45 -5.22
N LYS A 126 1.56 -21.65 -5.81
CA LYS A 126 2.47 -22.73 -5.39
C LYS A 126 3.93 -22.32 -5.55
N ALA A 127 4.28 -21.72 -6.67
CA ALA A 127 5.64 -21.27 -6.94
C ALA A 127 6.07 -20.17 -5.96
N ALA A 128 5.18 -19.22 -5.62
CA ALA A 128 5.47 -18.21 -4.59
C ALA A 128 5.75 -18.82 -3.20
N GLN A 129 5.15 -19.97 -2.87
CA GLN A 129 5.41 -20.68 -1.60
C GLN A 129 6.74 -21.47 -1.62
N LEU A 130 7.28 -21.80 -2.79
CA LEU A 130 8.55 -22.52 -2.95
C LEU A 130 9.77 -21.58 -2.95
N VAL A 131 9.56 -20.27 -3.05
CA VAL A 131 10.65 -19.29 -2.94
C VAL A 131 11.10 -19.22 -1.48
N SER A 132 12.36 -19.56 -1.24
CA SER A 132 12.99 -19.49 0.08
C SER A 132 13.82 -18.21 0.19
N ILE A 133 13.71 -17.52 1.32
CA ILE A 133 14.42 -16.26 1.57
C ILE A 133 15.10 -16.34 2.92
N GLU A 134 16.39 -16.03 2.96
CA GLU A 134 17.13 -15.87 4.22
C GLU A 134 16.94 -14.47 4.76
N TRP A 135 16.56 -14.38 6.03
CA TRP A 135 16.21 -13.11 6.68
C TRP A 135 17.22 -12.75 7.76
N GLN A 136 17.58 -11.47 7.79
CA GLN A 136 18.25 -10.84 8.91
C GLN A 136 17.25 -9.92 9.61
N GLU A 137 16.70 -10.39 10.73
CA GLU A 137 15.73 -9.61 11.51
C GLU A 137 16.39 -8.41 12.22
N LEU A 138 15.65 -7.31 12.30
CA LEU A 138 16.03 -6.09 13.00
C LEU A 138 15.02 -5.75 14.10
N PRO A 139 15.40 -4.91 15.08
CA PRO A 139 14.49 -4.48 16.15
C PRO A 139 13.21 -3.87 15.59
N VAL A 140 12.07 -4.41 15.99
CA VAL A 140 10.76 -3.95 15.51
C VAL A 140 10.24 -2.83 16.41
N ILE A 141 9.88 -1.71 15.79
CA ILE A 141 9.29 -0.55 16.47
C ILE A 141 7.80 -0.50 16.15
N THR A 142 6.94 -0.53 17.18
CA THR A 142 5.48 -0.60 17.01
C THR A 142 4.73 0.61 17.55
N THR A 143 5.40 1.51 18.28
CA THR A 143 4.81 2.71 18.85
C THR A 143 5.54 3.98 18.42
N PRO A 144 4.84 5.13 18.29
CA PRO A 144 5.48 6.41 17.96
C PRO A 144 6.51 6.85 19.00
N GLU A 145 6.26 6.60 20.29
CA GLU A 145 7.16 6.98 21.38
C GLU A 145 8.49 6.22 21.29
N ALA A 146 8.44 4.93 20.97
CA ALA A 146 9.64 4.12 20.75
C ALA A 146 10.37 4.53 19.46
N ALA A 147 9.66 5.01 18.44
CA ALA A 147 10.26 5.50 17.20
C ALA A 147 11.02 6.82 17.40
N LEU A 148 10.56 7.67 18.32
CA LEU A 148 11.14 8.99 18.62
C LEU A 148 12.20 8.95 19.74
N ALA A 149 12.45 7.79 20.35
CA ALA A 149 13.51 7.63 21.35
C ALA A 149 14.89 7.90 20.74
N GLU A 150 15.81 8.46 21.53
CA GLU A 150 17.16 8.84 21.05
C GLU A 150 17.99 7.63 20.57
N ASP A 151 17.71 6.44 21.11
CA ASP A 151 18.36 5.17 20.78
C ASP A 151 17.61 4.35 19.73
N ALA A 152 16.50 4.88 19.18
CA ALA A 152 15.70 4.19 18.19
C ALA A 152 16.49 3.99 16.89
N ALA A 153 16.55 2.74 16.42
CA ALA A 153 17.13 2.45 15.11
C ALA A 153 16.33 3.18 14.01
N PRO A 154 17.00 3.90 13.09
CA PRO A 154 16.31 4.59 12.01
C PRO A 154 15.77 3.58 10.98
N ILE A 155 14.47 3.60 10.73
CA ILE A 155 13.80 2.76 9.72
C ILE A 155 14.06 3.30 8.29
N HIS A 156 14.14 4.63 8.18
CA HIS A 156 14.47 5.34 6.95
C HIS A 156 15.73 6.19 7.11
N ASN A 157 16.44 6.42 6.00
CA ASN A 157 17.56 7.34 5.97
C ASN A 157 17.06 8.75 6.30
N GLY A 158 17.52 9.32 7.43
CA GLY A 158 17.06 10.64 7.91
C GLY A 158 16.26 10.61 9.22
N GLY A 159 16.01 9.42 9.78
CA GLY A 159 15.37 9.25 11.09
C GLY A 159 13.89 8.84 11.00
N ASN A 160 13.25 8.73 12.16
CA ASN A 160 11.89 8.19 12.29
C ASN A 160 10.79 9.27 12.31
N LEU A 161 11.16 10.55 12.25
CA LEU A 161 10.21 11.67 12.16
C LEU A 161 10.00 12.06 10.69
N LEU A 162 8.87 11.63 10.12
CA LEU A 162 8.57 11.90 8.70
C LEU A 162 8.21 13.37 8.44
N LYS A 163 7.34 13.96 9.27
CA LYS A 163 6.85 15.33 9.07
C LYS A 163 6.43 15.95 10.40
N GLN A 164 6.77 17.21 10.58
CA GLN A 164 6.29 18.05 11.68
C GLN A 164 5.57 19.26 11.10
N SER A 165 4.42 19.60 11.66
CA SER A 165 3.66 20.79 11.26
C SER A 165 3.23 21.54 12.51
N THR A 166 3.55 22.83 12.55
CA THR A 166 3.19 23.72 13.64
C THR A 166 2.17 24.72 13.12
N MET A 167 0.98 24.73 13.74
CA MET A 167 -0.05 25.72 13.45
C MET A 167 -0.24 26.61 14.68
N SER A 168 -0.20 27.91 14.48
CA SER A 168 -0.53 28.89 15.52
C SER A 168 -1.46 29.93 14.92
N THR A 169 -2.55 30.20 15.62
CA THR A 169 -3.53 31.24 15.25
C THR A 169 -3.74 32.16 16.44
N GLY A 170 -3.35 33.44 16.30
CA GLY A 170 -3.38 34.42 17.39
C GLY A 170 -2.26 34.23 18.44
N ASN A 171 -2.35 34.96 19.55
CA ASN A 171 -1.39 34.87 20.65
C ASN A 171 -1.83 33.84 21.69
N VAL A 172 -1.45 32.58 21.47
CA VAL A 172 -1.80 31.44 22.33
C VAL A 172 -1.34 31.64 23.78
N GLN A 173 -0.16 32.23 23.98
CA GLN A 173 0.36 32.48 25.33
C GLN A 173 -0.47 33.50 26.11
N GLN A 174 -0.95 34.54 25.45
CA GLN A 174 -1.79 35.56 26.07
C GLN A 174 -3.20 35.01 26.37
N ASN A 175 -3.77 34.23 25.45
CA ASN A 175 -5.09 33.61 25.63
C ASN A 175 -5.11 32.58 26.77
N ASN A 176 -4.03 31.81 26.96
CA ASN A 176 -3.92 30.84 28.05
C ASN A 176 -3.82 31.53 29.43
N ARG A 177 -3.20 32.72 29.52
CA ARG A 177 -3.14 33.50 30.77
C ARG A 177 -4.50 34.07 31.19
N CYS A 178 -5.39 34.38 30.25
CA CYS A 178 -6.71 34.95 30.54
C CYS A 178 -7.79 33.90 30.87
N ARG A 179 -7.52 32.60 30.75
CA ARG A 179 -8.49 31.53 31.06
C ARG A 179 -8.46 31.16 32.54
N ARG A 180 -9.65 31.11 33.16
CA ARG A 180 -9.83 30.68 34.57
C ARG A 180 -9.56 29.18 34.80
N LEU A 181 -9.71 28.33 33.78
CA LEU A 181 -9.43 26.88 33.85
C LEU A 181 -8.83 26.41 32.51
N PRO A 182 -7.51 26.29 32.37
CA PRO A 182 -6.92 25.58 31.24
C PRO A 182 -7.15 24.07 31.41
N GLY A 183 -7.63 23.41 30.36
CA GLY A 183 -7.76 21.95 30.29
C GLY A 183 -6.82 21.42 29.21
N THR A 184 -5.94 20.51 29.58
CA THR A 184 -5.10 19.75 28.65
C THR A 184 -5.57 18.30 28.66
N GLY A 185 -5.80 17.72 27.48
CA GLY A 185 -6.18 16.32 27.33
C GLY A 185 -5.41 15.68 26.19
N ALA A 186 -5.05 14.42 26.35
CA ALA A 186 -4.53 13.57 25.28
C ALA A 186 -5.67 12.68 24.78
N LEU A 187 -5.79 12.56 23.46
CA LEU A 187 -6.72 11.66 22.78
C LEU A 187 -5.90 10.72 21.90
N SER A 188 -6.25 9.44 21.91
CA SER A 188 -5.62 8.42 21.07
C SER A 188 -6.69 7.62 20.35
N ASP A 189 -6.64 7.61 19.02
CA ASP A 189 -7.54 6.78 18.21
C ASP A 189 -6.84 5.48 17.82
N PRO A 190 -7.50 4.31 17.92
CA PRO A 190 -6.93 3.04 17.50
C PRO A 190 -6.81 2.96 15.97
N ARG A 191 -5.94 2.05 15.49
CA ARG A 191 -5.80 1.78 14.05
C ARG A 191 -7.06 1.09 13.51
N TYR A 192 -7.62 1.63 12.43
CA TYR A 192 -8.72 1.04 11.68
C TYR A 192 -8.25 0.55 10.31
N SER A 193 -8.83 -0.55 9.81
CA SER A 193 -8.61 -1.04 8.46
C SER A 193 -9.88 -0.91 7.64
N THR A 194 -9.75 -0.51 6.37
CA THR A 194 -10.87 -0.50 5.43
C THR A 194 -11.05 -1.90 4.85
N LEU A 195 -12.16 -2.56 5.19
CA LEU A 195 -12.53 -3.84 4.60
C LEU A 195 -13.23 -3.58 3.26
N SER A 196 -12.50 -3.81 2.17
CA SER A 196 -12.99 -3.66 0.79
C SER A 196 -12.68 -4.92 -0.02
N HIS A 197 -13.24 -5.02 -1.23
CA HIS A 197 -12.94 -6.13 -2.15
C HIS A 197 -11.43 -6.21 -2.40
N GLY A 198 -10.93 -7.44 -2.60
CA GLY A 198 -9.49 -7.69 -2.79
C GLY A 198 -8.90 -6.81 -3.88
N LYS A 199 -7.73 -6.21 -3.61
CA LYS A 199 -7.03 -5.37 -4.59
C LYS A 199 -6.40 -6.26 -5.65
N ARG A 200 -6.86 -6.17 -6.89
CA ARG A 200 -6.28 -6.83 -8.07
C ARG A 200 -6.15 -5.83 -9.22
N ASN A 201 -5.08 -5.99 -9.99
CA ASN A 201 -4.73 -5.15 -11.12
C ASN A 201 -4.42 -6.03 -12.34
N ILE A 202 -4.71 -5.52 -13.52
CA ILE A 202 -4.31 -6.09 -14.80
C ILE A 202 -3.33 -5.11 -15.45
N ALA A 203 -2.18 -5.61 -15.90
CA ALA A 203 -1.20 -4.83 -16.63
C ALA A 203 -1.07 -5.41 -18.05
N GLY A 204 -1.09 -4.54 -19.06
CA GLY A 204 -0.73 -4.88 -20.43
C GLY A 204 0.77 -4.68 -20.63
N VAL A 205 1.40 -5.61 -21.33
CA VAL A 205 2.75 -5.44 -21.87
C VAL A 205 2.58 -5.25 -23.38
N ASP A 206 2.88 -4.06 -23.86
CA ASP A 206 2.94 -3.81 -25.31
C ASP A 206 4.13 -4.60 -25.85
N GLY A 207 3.85 -5.56 -26.73
CA GLY A 207 4.88 -6.36 -27.38
C GLY A 207 5.77 -5.46 -28.23
N GLY A 208 7.06 -5.39 -27.88
CA GLY A 208 8.11 -4.88 -28.77
C GLY A 208 8.45 -5.86 -29.87
#